data_AF-A0A954Y3M5-F1
#
_entry.id   AF-A0A954Y3M5-F1
#
_cell.length_a   1.000
_cell.length_b   1.000
_cell.length_c   1.000
_cell.angle_alpha   90.00
_cell.angle_beta   90.00
_cell.angle_gamma   90.00
#
_symmetry.space_group_name_H-M   'P 1'
#
loop_
_entity.id
_entity.type
_entity.pdbx_description
1 polymer ?
#
loop_
_entity_poly.entity_id
_entity_poly.type
_entity_poly.pdbx_seq_one_letter_code
_entity_poly.pdbx_strand_id
1 'polypeptide(L)'
;MNRPCLPCRRLWGALLSCLLASAASAAITTTGSVSPSYPGGAPDPWDAGGALDVAVNGAGSLTITQGSAVSAINSLVGGLSAGNGTVAIDGAGSSLELTGALSLGSSITGGQGAVSLAGAGSRLLVGSDAAAASAGLNPSETALVVAGFSLQIQLNLEAGSTLQIDGNSYLAMGENESAAALLNGSGTVWHSTGSVHVGGAGSAWVSLDQGATLSAGGAIDVGSGGDVFGDGHLSGNVTNGGLIEPGSGVGDLAVTGSFQQSSLGTLQLQLGGRGAGEFDTLTVDGTVDLAGTLAVGLFDLGGGLLAPQPGDAFEILTATGGVSGTFTSFSLPGLTPGLAWQVHYLSNSVVLAATYPGDFNIDGVVDGADLGQWQQDYGVSPNSDANLDAASNGADFLIWQRNYGLGASSVTAIPEIPSASLSLIGVALLWLALAPSKRRG
;
A
#
# COMPACT_ATOMS: atom_id res chain seq x y z
N MET A 1 -88.99 22.90 -45.96
CA MET A 1 -89.74 23.20 -44.73
C MET A 1 -88.79 23.06 -43.55
N ASN A 2 -88.70 24.12 -42.74
CA ASN A 2 -88.03 24.30 -41.43
C ASN A 2 -86.51 24.09 -41.26
N ARG A 3 -85.81 25.22 -40.99
CA ARG A 3 -84.46 25.36 -40.38
C ARG A 3 -84.56 25.22 -38.83
N PRO A 4 -83.50 25.52 -38.04
CA PRO A 4 -82.19 24.88 -37.81
C PRO A 4 -82.02 24.52 -36.29
N CYS A 5 -80.84 24.03 -35.83
CA CYS A 5 -80.20 24.33 -34.51
C CYS A 5 -79.06 23.35 -34.15
N LEU A 6 -77.86 23.88 -33.86
CA LEU A 6 -76.88 23.34 -32.91
C LEU A 6 -77.16 24.04 -31.55
N PRO A 7 -76.94 23.44 -30.34
CA PRO A 7 -75.57 23.31 -29.77
C PRO A 7 -75.32 22.25 -28.64
N CYS A 8 -74.05 22.19 -28.20
CA CYS A 8 -73.54 22.02 -26.82
C CYS A 8 -73.67 20.73 -25.96
N ARG A 9 -72.48 20.16 -25.65
CA ARG A 9 -71.91 19.83 -24.30
C ARG A 9 -72.50 18.72 -23.40
N ARG A 10 -71.62 17.75 -23.09
CA ARG A 10 -71.23 17.11 -21.79
C ARG A 10 -71.16 15.57 -21.91
N LEU A 11 -69.98 14.94 -21.92
CA LEU A 11 -69.17 14.47 -20.77
C LEU A 11 -69.82 13.29 -20.02
N TRP A 12 -68.97 12.29 -19.70
CA TRP A 12 -69.05 11.20 -18.70
C TRP A 12 -69.10 9.77 -19.25
N GLY A 13 -68.07 8.98 -18.92
CA GLY A 13 -68.08 7.52 -19.00
C GLY A 13 -66.79 6.83 -19.46
N ALA A 14 -65.60 7.29 -19.06
CA ALA A 14 -64.39 6.45 -19.18
C ALA A 14 -64.43 5.38 -18.07
N LEU A 15 -64.42 4.11 -18.48
CA LEU A 15 -64.41 2.95 -17.62
C LEU A 15 -63.17 2.97 -16.71
N LEU A 16 -63.47 2.87 -15.41
CA LEU A 16 -62.56 2.92 -14.30
C LEU A 16 -61.66 1.68 -14.26
N SER A 17 -60.38 1.97 -14.08
CA SER A 17 -59.27 1.09 -13.78
C SER A 17 -59.58 0.02 -12.73
N CYS A 18 -59.17 -1.20 -13.02
CA CYS A 18 -58.77 -2.16 -12.00
C CYS A 18 -57.52 -2.89 -12.50
N LEU A 19 -56.43 -2.14 -12.66
CA LEU A 19 -55.12 -2.73 -12.43
C LEU A 19 -55.09 -2.99 -10.93
N LEU A 20 -55.21 -4.26 -10.55
CA LEU A 20 -54.66 -4.72 -9.30
C LEU A 20 -53.18 -4.30 -9.32
N ALA A 21 -52.85 -3.23 -8.61
CA ALA A 21 -51.50 -3.04 -8.12
C ALA A 21 -51.19 -4.31 -7.32
N SER A 22 -50.45 -5.23 -7.93
CA SER A 22 -49.86 -6.34 -7.19
C SER A 22 -49.10 -5.69 -6.04
N ALA A 23 -49.42 -6.10 -4.81
CA ALA A 23 -48.69 -5.67 -3.61
C ALA A 23 -47.19 -5.67 -3.92
N ALA A 24 -46.53 -4.53 -3.72
CA ALA A 24 -45.10 -4.42 -3.90
C ALA A 24 -44.43 -5.54 -3.10
N SER A 25 -43.74 -6.44 -3.81
CA SER A 25 -42.83 -7.40 -3.19
C SER A 25 -41.89 -6.59 -2.30
N ALA A 26 -41.77 -6.94 -1.01
CA ALA A 26 -40.93 -6.23 -0.06
C ALA A 26 -39.51 -6.10 -0.64
N ALA A 27 -39.14 -4.88 -1.03
CA ALA A 27 -37.86 -4.59 -1.68
C ALA A 27 -36.72 -4.48 -0.65
N ILE A 28 -37.08 -4.28 0.63
CA ILE A 28 -36.21 -4.45 1.79
C ILE A 28 -36.72 -5.65 2.57
N THR A 29 -35.83 -6.61 2.84
CA THR A 29 -36.14 -7.80 3.65
C THR A 29 -35.13 -7.92 4.78
N THR A 30 -35.61 -8.21 5.99
CA THR A 30 -34.75 -8.56 7.13
C THR A 30 -35.10 -9.94 7.65
N THR A 31 -34.09 -10.68 8.12
CA THR A 31 -34.30 -11.93 8.86
C THR A 31 -33.45 -11.95 10.12
N GLY A 32 -33.89 -12.70 11.13
CA GLY A 32 -33.14 -12.85 12.38
C GLY A 32 -32.98 -11.54 13.16
N SER A 33 -31.79 -11.34 13.74
CA SER A 33 -31.48 -10.18 14.57
C SER A 33 -31.13 -8.95 13.71
N VAL A 34 -32.07 -8.00 13.57
CA VAL A 34 -31.83 -6.67 12.98
C VAL A 34 -32.45 -5.61 13.89
N SER A 35 -31.69 -4.57 14.22
CA SER A 35 -32.09 -3.50 15.13
C SER A 35 -31.79 -2.13 14.52
N PRO A 36 -32.79 -1.24 14.34
CA PRO A 36 -34.21 -1.47 14.62
C PRO A 36 -34.81 -2.53 13.69
N SER A 37 -35.83 -3.24 14.18
CA SER A 37 -36.55 -4.20 13.34
C SER A 37 -37.25 -3.47 12.19
N TYR A 38 -37.07 -3.95 10.96
CA TYR A 38 -37.80 -3.42 9.81
C TYR A 38 -39.32 -3.58 10.03
N PRO A 39 -40.12 -2.51 9.98
CA PRO A 39 -41.53 -2.58 10.37
C PRO A 39 -42.43 -3.27 9.32
N GLY A 40 -41.89 -3.66 8.16
CA GLY A 40 -42.66 -4.27 7.07
C GLY A 40 -43.60 -3.24 6.42
N GLY A 41 -43.08 -2.48 5.45
CA GLY A 41 -43.82 -1.39 4.79
C GLY A 41 -43.46 0.00 5.28
N ALA A 42 -42.23 0.21 5.78
CA ALA A 42 -41.67 1.54 5.91
C ALA A 42 -41.67 2.25 4.53
N PRO A 43 -41.71 3.59 4.49
CA PRO A 43 -41.43 4.34 3.28
C PRO A 43 -40.10 3.92 2.66
N ASP A 44 -39.98 4.09 1.34
CA ASP A 44 -38.73 3.96 0.60
C ASP A 44 -38.30 5.36 0.18
N PRO A 45 -37.14 5.88 0.65
CA PRO A 45 -36.12 5.22 1.47
C PRO A 45 -36.56 4.88 2.91
N TRP A 46 -36.08 3.74 3.44
CA TRP A 46 -36.22 3.41 4.86
C TRP A 46 -35.13 4.08 5.68
N ASP A 47 -35.52 5.07 6.49
CA ASP A 47 -34.65 5.67 7.50
C ASP A 47 -34.76 4.90 8.84
N ALA A 48 -33.63 4.33 9.30
CA ALA A 48 -33.53 3.67 10.59
C ALA A 48 -33.51 4.67 11.77
N GLY A 49 -33.28 5.96 11.52
CA GLY A 49 -33.29 7.04 12.50
C GLY A 49 -32.13 7.02 13.52
N GLY A 50 -31.16 6.12 13.34
CA GLY A 50 -30.08 5.85 14.29
C GLY A 50 -29.13 4.76 13.79
N ALA A 51 -28.54 3.99 14.70
CA ALA A 51 -27.76 2.81 14.33
C ALA A 51 -28.66 1.70 13.75
N LEU A 52 -28.16 1.02 12.71
CA LEU A 52 -28.79 -0.14 12.10
C LEU A 52 -27.84 -1.33 12.24
N ASP A 53 -28.05 -2.12 13.29
CA ASP A 53 -27.20 -3.27 13.56
C ASP A 53 -27.83 -4.57 13.04
N VAL A 54 -27.00 -5.40 12.41
CA VAL A 54 -27.37 -6.69 11.84
C VAL A 54 -26.57 -7.77 12.54
N ALA A 55 -27.27 -8.77 13.09
CA ALA A 55 -26.70 -9.90 13.81
C ALA A 55 -25.93 -9.55 15.09
N VAL A 56 -26.51 -8.70 15.96
CA VAL A 56 -25.92 -8.42 17.30
C VAL A 56 -26.21 -9.55 18.27
N ASN A 57 -27.43 -10.11 18.31
CA ASN A 57 -27.83 -11.14 19.28
C ASN A 57 -28.25 -12.44 18.57
N GLY A 58 -27.37 -12.98 17.73
CA GLY A 58 -27.61 -14.16 16.88
C GLY A 58 -27.54 -13.81 15.40
N ALA A 59 -27.75 -14.78 14.51
CA ALA A 59 -27.70 -14.55 13.06
C ALA A 59 -28.77 -13.54 12.61
N GLY A 60 -28.45 -12.77 11.58
CA GLY A 60 -29.33 -11.74 11.02
C GLY A 60 -28.92 -11.38 9.60
N SER A 61 -29.91 -10.97 8.81
CA SER A 61 -29.68 -10.50 7.44
C SER A 61 -30.51 -9.26 7.13
N LEU A 62 -29.95 -8.40 6.28
CA LEU A 62 -30.63 -7.31 5.60
C LEU A 62 -30.38 -7.46 4.09
N THR A 63 -31.44 -7.43 3.29
CA THR A 63 -31.35 -7.45 1.84
C THR A 63 -32.09 -6.24 1.28
N ILE A 64 -31.43 -5.48 0.42
CA ILE A 64 -31.96 -4.29 -0.25
C ILE A 64 -31.97 -4.57 -1.76
N THR A 65 -33.14 -4.48 -2.37
CA THR A 65 -33.37 -4.86 -3.76
C THR A 65 -34.24 -3.83 -4.49
N GLN A 66 -34.46 -4.04 -5.79
CA GLN A 66 -35.43 -3.28 -6.61
C GLN A 66 -35.27 -1.75 -6.56
N GLY A 67 -34.04 -1.24 -6.38
CA GLY A 67 -33.78 0.20 -6.32
C GLY A 67 -34.14 0.86 -4.98
N SER A 68 -34.54 0.07 -3.97
CA SER A 68 -34.82 0.61 -2.64
C SER A 68 -33.57 1.13 -1.94
N ALA A 69 -33.79 2.07 -1.03
CA ALA A 69 -32.74 2.72 -0.28
C ALA A 69 -32.96 2.58 1.23
N VAL A 70 -31.87 2.42 1.97
CA VAL A 70 -31.86 2.40 3.44
C VAL A 70 -30.85 3.43 3.94
N SER A 71 -31.22 4.21 4.95
CA SER A 71 -30.32 5.15 5.63
C SER A 71 -30.22 4.88 7.11
N ALA A 72 -29.01 5.03 7.66
CA ALA A 72 -28.74 4.95 9.09
C ALA A 72 -27.53 5.83 9.46
N ILE A 73 -27.25 5.98 10.75
CA ILE A 73 -26.05 6.70 11.22
C ILE A 73 -24.84 5.76 11.13
N ASN A 74 -24.89 4.62 11.82
CA ASN A 74 -23.84 3.63 11.85
C ASN A 74 -24.44 2.24 11.63
N SER A 75 -23.61 1.25 11.32
CA SER A 75 -24.02 -0.15 11.29
C SER A 75 -22.93 -1.06 11.83
N LEU A 76 -23.30 -1.93 12.78
CA LEU A 76 -22.52 -3.12 13.14
C LEU A 76 -23.14 -4.35 12.46
N VAL A 77 -22.36 -5.07 11.67
CA VAL A 77 -22.76 -6.32 11.01
C VAL A 77 -21.95 -7.47 11.61
N GLY A 78 -22.59 -8.37 12.35
CA GLY A 78 -21.95 -9.55 12.95
C GLY A 78 -21.27 -9.29 14.30
N GLY A 79 -22.03 -8.96 15.34
CA GLY A 79 -21.51 -8.43 16.60
C GLY A 79 -21.11 -9.45 17.69
N LEU A 80 -21.45 -10.74 17.59
CA LEU A 80 -21.15 -11.79 18.59
C LEU A 80 -20.66 -13.09 17.92
N SER A 81 -19.87 -13.92 18.63
CA SER A 81 -19.26 -15.20 18.16
C SER A 81 -20.19 -16.23 17.52
N ALA A 82 -21.52 -16.09 17.64
CA ALA A 82 -22.52 -16.98 17.04
C ALA A 82 -23.41 -16.29 15.99
N GLY A 83 -23.14 -15.02 15.64
CA GLY A 83 -23.93 -14.23 14.71
C GLY A 83 -23.12 -13.88 13.46
N ASN A 84 -23.31 -14.64 12.38
CA ASN A 84 -22.92 -14.17 11.05
C ASN A 84 -23.93 -13.12 10.62
N GLY A 85 -23.49 -11.86 10.52
CA GLY A 85 -24.29 -10.78 9.98
C GLY A 85 -24.12 -10.70 8.48
N THR A 86 -25.22 -10.52 7.75
CA THR A 86 -25.18 -10.37 6.29
C THR A 86 -25.96 -9.14 5.84
N VAL A 87 -25.35 -8.31 5.02
CA VAL A 87 -26.04 -7.22 4.31
C VAL A 87 -25.82 -7.42 2.82
N ALA A 88 -26.89 -7.47 2.05
CA ALA A 88 -26.83 -7.67 0.60
C ALA A 88 -27.56 -6.51 -0.11
N ILE A 89 -26.84 -5.79 -0.97
CA ILE A 89 -27.32 -4.68 -1.79
C ILE A 89 -27.33 -5.16 -3.25
N ASP A 90 -28.36 -5.94 -3.58
CA ASP A 90 -28.36 -6.77 -4.80
C ASP A 90 -29.28 -6.19 -5.89
N GLY A 91 -30.17 -5.26 -5.54
CA GLY A 91 -31.04 -4.60 -6.52
C GLY A 91 -30.31 -3.59 -7.38
N ALA A 92 -30.67 -3.53 -8.66
CA ALA A 92 -30.20 -2.45 -9.51
C ALA A 92 -30.61 -1.08 -8.92
N GLY A 93 -29.64 -0.18 -8.73
CA GLY A 93 -29.85 1.13 -8.11
C GLY A 93 -30.15 1.11 -6.60
N SER A 94 -30.09 -0.05 -5.93
CA SER A 94 -30.33 -0.13 -4.48
C SER A 94 -29.20 0.49 -3.68
N SER A 95 -29.49 1.05 -2.51
CA SER A 95 -28.46 1.69 -1.69
C SER A 95 -28.60 1.46 -0.19
N LEU A 96 -27.45 1.45 0.48
CA LEU A 96 -27.32 1.66 1.92
C LEU A 96 -26.45 2.89 2.16
N GLU A 97 -26.98 3.86 2.88
CA GLU A 97 -26.30 5.08 3.27
C GLU A 97 -26.09 5.13 4.79
N LEU A 98 -24.83 5.26 5.19
CA LEU A 98 -24.40 5.40 6.58
C LEU A 98 -23.69 6.73 6.73
N THR A 99 -24.24 7.68 7.49
CA THR A 99 -23.59 9.00 7.67
C THR A 99 -22.36 8.94 8.59
N GLY A 100 -22.17 7.82 9.29
CA GLY A 100 -21.04 7.53 10.17
C GLY A 100 -20.29 6.29 9.69
N ALA A 101 -20.14 5.29 10.55
CA ALA A 101 -19.25 4.14 10.34
C ALA A 101 -20.00 2.81 10.07
N LEU A 102 -19.34 1.95 9.32
CA LEU A 102 -19.65 0.54 9.11
C LEU A 102 -18.59 -0.32 9.78
N SER A 103 -19.02 -1.18 10.70
CA SER A 103 -18.16 -2.20 11.33
C SER A 103 -18.64 -3.59 10.95
N LEU A 104 -17.75 -4.41 10.38
CA LEU A 104 -17.98 -5.81 10.08
C LEU A 104 -17.22 -6.65 11.11
N GLY A 105 -17.95 -7.48 11.84
CA GLY A 105 -17.38 -8.31 12.88
C GLY A 105 -17.04 -7.56 14.18
N SER A 106 -16.41 -8.28 15.09
CA SER A 106 -15.93 -7.72 16.36
C SER A 106 -14.71 -8.47 16.88
N SER A 107 -13.62 -7.73 17.12
CA SER A 107 -12.41 -8.24 17.77
C SER A 107 -12.63 -8.69 19.22
N ILE A 108 -13.64 -8.16 19.91
CA ILE A 108 -13.94 -8.49 21.31
C ILE A 108 -14.66 -9.83 21.41
N THR A 109 -15.61 -10.07 20.50
CA THR A 109 -16.57 -11.16 20.63
C THR A 109 -16.37 -12.25 19.58
N GLY A 110 -15.52 -12.01 18.57
CA GLY A 110 -15.23 -12.93 17.46
C GLY A 110 -16.37 -13.07 16.45
N GLY A 111 -17.35 -12.15 16.46
CA GLY A 111 -18.39 -12.12 15.43
C GLY A 111 -17.84 -11.74 14.07
N GLN A 112 -18.50 -12.19 13.00
CA GLN A 112 -18.09 -11.97 11.61
C GLN A 112 -19.22 -11.30 10.81
N GLY A 113 -18.87 -10.28 10.05
CA GLY A 113 -19.80 -9.57 9.16
C GLY A 113 -19.51 -9.85 7.69
N ALA A 114 -20.55 -9.93 6.88
CA ALA A 114 -20.45 -10.01 5.43
C ALA A 114 -21.33 -8.95 4.78
N VAL A 115 -20.77 -8.18 3.85
CA VAL A 115 -21.50 -7.22 3.03
C VAL A 115 -21.23 -7.50 1.56
N SER A 116 -22.27 -7.53 0.73
CA SER A 116 -22.17 -7.68 -0.72
C SER A 116 -22.92 -6.59 -1.48
N LEU A 117 -22.31 -6.07 -2.54
CA LEU A 117 -22.93 -5.18 -3.53
C LEU A 117 -22.88 -5.88 -4.89
N ALA A 118 -24.02 -6.36 -5.38
CA ALA A 118 -24.10 -7.10 -6.65
C ALA A 118 -25.03 -6.46 -7.69
N GLY A 119 -25.94 -5.57 -7.26
CA GLY A 119 -26.89 -4.94 -8.16
C GLY A 119 -26.24 -3.88 -9.03
N ALA A 120 -26.50 -3.87 -10.34
CA ALA A 120 -25.97 -2.83 -11.23
C ALA A 120 -26.39 -1.42 -10.76
N GLY A 121 -25.43 -0.52 -10.57
CA GLY A 121 -25.72 0.82 -10.04
C GLY A 121 -26.02 0.85 -8.54
N SER A 122 -25.81 -0.26 -7.82
CA SER A 122 -25.99 -0.26 -6.36
C SER A 122 -24.91 0.57 -5.65
N ARG A 123 -25.23 1.06 -4.44
CA ARG A 123 -24.34 1.91 -3.64
C ARG A 123 -24.26 1.45 -2.20
N LEU A 124 -23.04 1.42 -1.67
CA LEU A 124 -22.78 1.51 -0.24
C LEU A 124 -22.06 2.82 0.02
N LEU A 125 -22.68 3.69 0.80
CA LEU A 125 -22.19 5.03 1.09
C LEU A 125 -21.88 5.09 2.57
N VAL A 126 -20.63 5.41 2.94
CA VAL A 126 -20.17 5.43 4.34
C VAL A 126 -19.46 6.74 4.66
N GLY A 127 -19.96 7.47 5.65
CA GLY A 127 -19.50 8.79 6.04
C GLY A 127 -20.45 9.91 5.61
N SER A 128 -20.28 11.07 6.25
CA SER A 128 -21.20 12.21 6.16
C SER A 128 -21.34 12.79 4.75
N ASP A 129 -20.32 12.65 3.92
CA ASP A 129 -20.26 13.27 2.59
C ASP A 129 -20.27 12.22 1.47
N ALA A 130 -20.38 10.93 1.79
CA ALA A 130 -20.37 9.84 0.82
C ALA A 130 -21.46 9.96 -0.25
N ALA A 131 -22.67 10.41 0.13
CA ALA A 131 -23.74 10.65 -0.82
C ALA A 131 -23.39 11.77 -1.81
N ALA A 132 -22.81 12.88 -1.34
CA ALA A 132 -22.37 13.97 -2.19
C ALA A 132 -21.22 13.55 -3.12
N ALA A 133 -20.21 12.84 -2.58
CA ALA A 133 -19.09 12.30 -3.34
C ALA A 133 -19.55 11.33 -4.44
N SER A 134 -20.60 10.55 -4.18
CA SER A 134 -21.13 9.58 -5.16
C SER A 134 -21.87 10.21 -6.34
N ALA A 135 -22.29 11.47 -6.25
CA ALA A 135 -23.16 12.12 -7.23
C ALA A 135 -22.52 12.30 -8.61
N GLY A 136 -21.18 12.33 -8.68
CA GLY A 136 -20.41 12.43 -9.92
C GLY A 136 -20.13 11.10 -10.63
N LEU A 137 -20.40 9.97 -9.96
CA LEU A 137 -20.12 8.64 -10.51
C LEU A 137 -21.16 8.22 -11.55
N ASN A 138 -20.80 7.28 -12.41
CA ASN A 138 -21.74 6.73 -13.39
C ASN A 138 -22.91 6.02 -12.66
N PRO A 139 -24.18 6.40 -12.89
CA PRO A 139 -25.32 5.79 -12.19
C PRO A 139 -25.47 4.27 -12.39
N SER A 140 -24.91 3.72 -13.47
CA SER A 140 -24.94 2.28 -13.77
C SER A 140 -23.80 1.48 -13.15
N GLU A 141 -22.76 2.17 -12.67
CA GLU A 141 -21.61 1.56 -12.02
C GLU A 141 -21.97 1.19 -10.59
N THR A 142 -21.64 -0.01 -10.12
CA THR A 142 -21.76 -0.37 -8.70
C THR A 142 -20.59 0.20 -7.92
N ALA A 143 -20.84 0.83 -6.77
CA ALA A 143 -19.76 1.48 -6.03
C ALA A 143 -19.91 1.42 -4.50
N LEU A 144 -18.79 1.18 -3.83
CA LEU A 144 -18.55 1.63 -2.46
C LEU A 144 -17.97 3.05 -2.50
N VAL A 145 -18.53 3.95 -1.71
CA VAL A 145 -18.00 5.31 -1.53
C VAL A 145 -17.84 5.57 -0.03
N VAL A 146 -16.62 5.89 0.38
CA VAL A 146 -16.30 6.32 1.74
C VAL A 146 -15.81 7.76 1.69
N ALA A 147 -16.57 8.68 2.27
CA ALA A 147 -16.18 10.09 2.32
C ALA A 147 -16.84 10.80 3.50
N GLY A 148 -16.06 11.66 4.15
CA GLY A 148 -16.57 12.66 5.09
C GLY A 148 -15.50 13.18 6.03
N PHE A 149 -15.83 14.19 6.83
CA PHE A 149 -14.92 14.68 7.86
C PHE A 149 -15.13 13.92 9.16
N SER A 150 -14.29 12.94 9.43
CA SER A 150 -14.34 12.17 10.68
C SER A 150 -12.96 11.98 11.28
N LEU A 151 -12.88 12.09 12.61
CA LEU A 151 -11.71 11.64 13.38
C LEU A 151 -11.77 10.13 13.69
N GLN A 152 -12.78 9.43 13.16
CA GLN A 152 -13.04 8.03 13.42
C GLN A 152 -12.88 7.20 12.14
N ILE A 153 -12.56 5.93 12.33
CA ILE A 153 -12.59 4.91 11.29
C ILE A 153 -14.01 4.79 10.75
N GLN A 154 -14.19 4.99 9.46
CA GLN A 154 -15.49 4.88 8.79
C GLN A 154 -15.77 3.46 8.36
N LEU A 155 -14.75 2.72 7.94
CA LEU A 155 -14.88 1.33 7.54
C LEU A 155 -13.97 0.45 8.39
N ASN A 156 -14.55 -0.39 9.24
CA ASN A 156 -13.79 -1.31 10.09
C ASN A 156 -14.18 -2.75 9.76
N LEU A 157 -13.21 -3.58 9.40
CA LEU A 157 -13.40 -5.01 9.16
C LEU A 157 -12.53 -5.80 10.11
N GLU A 158 -13.15 -6.63 10.93
CA GLU A 158 -12.48 -7.49 11.91
C GLU A 158 -12.37 -8.92 11.40
N ALA A 159 -11.49 -9.70 12.04
CA ALA A 159 -11.06 -11.03 11.63
C ALA A 159 -12.20 -11.91 11.05
N GLY A 160 -12.01 -12.38 9.82
CA GLY A 160 -12.94 -13.25 9.11
C GLY A 160 -14.11 -12.54 8.42
N SER A 161 -14.21 -11.22 8.52
CA SER A 161 -15.26 -10.44 7.87
C SER A 161 -14.98 -10.24 6.38
N THR A 162 -16.05 -10.08 5.60
CA THR A 162 -15.97 -9.95 4.15
C THR A 162 -16.75 -8.75 3.63
N LEU A 163 -16.15 -8.01 2.70
CA LEU A 163 -16.80 -6.92 1.96
C LEU A 163 -16.55 -7.16 0.48
N GLN A 164 -17.62 -7.47 -0.26
CA GLN A 164 -17.61 -7.82 -1.68
C GLN A 164 -18.32 -6.73 -2.49
N ILE A 165 -17.64 -6.17 -3.48
CA ILE A 165 -18.20 -5.16 -4.39
C ILE A 165 -18.03 -5.62 -5.83
N ASP A 166 -19.14 -5.81 -6.55
CA ASP A 166 -19.14 -6.07 -7.98
C ASP A 166 -19.02 -4.77 -8.78
N GLY A 167 -17.95 -4.01 -8.49
CA GLY A 167 -17.71 -2.68 -9.02
C GLY A 167 -16.47 -2.02 -8.40
N ASN A 168 -16.47 -0.69 -8.37
CA ASN A 168 -15.33 0.10 -7.88
C ASN A 168 -15.50 0.51 -6.42
N SER A 169 -14.40 0.89 -5.79
CA SER A 169 -14.41 1.54 -4.47
C SER A 169 -13.68 2.87 -4.49
N TYR A 170 -14.24 3.87 -3.81
CA TYR A 170 -13.72 5.25 -3.78
C TYR A 170 -13.60 5.75 -2.35
N LEU A 171 -12.41 6.17 -1.94
CA LEU A 171 -12.14 6.68 -0.61
C LEU A 171 -11.60 8.11 -0.74
N ALA A 172 -12.38 9.10 -0.28
CA ALA A 172 -12.04 10.53 -0.26
C ALA A 172 -11.35 11.04 -1.55
N MET A 173 -12.07 10.97 -2.67
CA MET A 173 -11.54 11.37 -3.98
C MET A 173 -11.59 12.89 -4.19
N GLY A 174 -12.54 13.58 -3.55
CA GLY A 174 -12.81 15.01 -3.69
C GLY A 174 -12.04 15.89 -2.71
N GLU A 175 -11.90 17.17 -3.06
CA GLU A 175 -11.24 18.16 -2.20
C GLU A 175 -11.94 18.27 -0.84
N ASN A 176 -11.13 18.33 0.22
CA ASN A 176 -11.59 18.36 1.61
C ASN A 176 -12.40 17.11 2.02
N GLU A 177 -12.33 15.99 1.31
CA GLU A 177 -12.88 14.74 1.83
C GLU A 177 -11.85 14.03 2.71
N SER A 178 -12.33 13.24 3.68
CA SER A 178 -11.49 12.29 4.41
C SER A 178 -12.10 10.89 4.45
N ALA A 179 -11.24 9.88 4.45
CA ALA A 179 -11.65 8.48 4.51
C ALA A 179 -10.67 7.67 5.37
N ALA A 180 -11.21 6.75 6.17
CA ALA A 180 -10.44 5.89 7.04
C ALA A 180 -10.99 4.45 7.00
N ALA A 181 -10.16 3.50 6.57
CA ALA A 181 -10.50 2.08 6.52
C ALA A 181 -9.47 1.23 7.28
N LEU A 182 -9.94 0.40 8.20
CA LEU A 182 -9.14 -0.57 8.94
C LEU A 182 -9.59 -1.98 8.59
N LEU A 183 -8.67 -2.78 8.07
CA LEU A 183 -8.87 -4.21 7.83
C LEU A 183 -7.92 -4.96 8.74
N ASN A 184 -8.49 -5.72 9.67
CA ASN A 184 -7.73 -6.30 10.76
C ASN A 184 -8.03 -7.79 10.91
N GLY A 185 -6.98 -8.60 10.99
CA GLY A 185 -7.07 -10.01 11.34
C GLY A 185 -7.14 -10.96 10.14
N SER A 186 -6.71 -12.19 10.39
CA SER A 186 -6.66 -13.24 9.37
C SER A 186 -8.03 -13.54 8.78
N GLY A 187 -8.10 -13.70 7.45
CA GLY A 187 -9.35 -14.01 6.75
C GLY A 187 -10.28 -12.82 6.55
N THR A 188 -9.88 -11.62 7.00
CA THR A 188 -10.55 -10.37 6.62
C THR A 188 -10.28 -10.06 5.16
N VAL A 189 -11.34 -9.88 4.38
CA VAL A 189 -11.26 -9.65 2.93
C VAL A 189 -12.14 -8.48 2.52
N TRP A 190 -11.54 -7.51 1.84
CA TRP A 190 -12.26 -6.57 0.99
C TRP A 190 -11.90 -6.86 -0.46
N HIS A 191 -12.89 -7.18 -1.27
CA HIS A 191 -12.72 -7.47 -2.68
C HIS A 191 -13.64 -6.59 -3.53
N SER A 192 -13.04 -5.91 -4.50
CA SER A 192 -13.71 -5.17 -5.56
C SER A 192 -13.42 -5.84 -6.90
N THR A 193 -14.44 -6.13 -7.72
CA THR A 193 -14.20 -6.65 -9.08
C THR A 193 -13.62 -5.57 -10.01
N GLY A 194 -13.87 -4.29 -9.69
CA GLY A 194 -13.27 -3.14 -10.35
C GLY A 194 -12.02 -2.63 -9.64
N SER A 195 -11.76 -1.34 -9.75
CA SER A 195 -10.63 -0.66 -9.10
C SER A 195 -10.96 -0.24 -7.67
N VAL A 196 -9.91 -0.10 -6.85
CA VAL A 196 -9.98 0.54 -5.53
C VAL A 196 -9.14 1.80 -5.59
N HIS A 197 -9.75 2.94 -5.30
CA HIS A 197 -9.07 4.24 -5.28
C HIS A 197 -8.98 4.75 -3.85
N VAL A 198 -7.76 4.97 -3.38
CA VAL A 198 -7.44 5.46 -2.04
C VAL A 198 -6.90 6.88 -2.17
N GLY A 199 -7.73 7.86 -1.81
CA GLY A 199 -7.37 9.27 -1.81
C GLY A 199 -7.20 9.86 -3.21
N GLY A 200 -6.86 11.15 -3.25
CA GLY A 200 -6.73 11.90 -4.49
C GLY A 200 -6.55 13.38 -4.18
N ALA A 201 -7.59 14.17 -4.47
CA ALA A 201 -7.67 15.54 -3.96
C ALA A 201 -8.05 15.58 -2.47
N GLY A 202 -8.72 14.54 -1.97
CA GLY A 202 -8.99 14.30 -0.55
C GLY A 202 -7.95 13.38 0.08
N SER A 203 -8.05 13.21 1.40
CA SER A 203 -7.13 12.40 2.19
C SER A 203 -7.75 11.09 2.63
N ALA A 204 -7.15 9.96 2.26
CA ALA A 204 -7.63 8.64 2.67
C ALA A 204 -6.51 7.78 3.21
N TRP A 205 -6.83 6.90 4.15
CA TRP A 205 -5.92 5.83 4.54
C TRP A 205 -6.62 4.48 4.63
N VAL A 206 -5.86 3.43 4.30
CA VAL A 206 -6.24 2.02 4.47
C VAL A 206 -5.15 1.29 5.25
N SER A 207 -5.52 0.68 6.38
CA SER A 207 -4.62 -0.23 7.12
C SER A 207 -4.97 -1.69 6.81
N LEU A 208 -3.96 -2.50 6.54
CA LEU A 208 -4.05 -3.94 6.31
C LEU A 208 -3.23 -4.67 7.36
N ASP A 209 -3.86 -5.12 8.44
CA ASP A 209 -3.16 -5.68 9.59
C ASP A 209 -3.45 -7.17 9.79
N GLN A 210 -2.46 -7.89 10.30
CA GLN A 210 -2.56 -9.29 10.73
C GLN A 210 -3.05 -10.22 9.61
N GLY A 211 -2.52 -10.02 8.39
CA GLY A 211 -2.81 -10.85 7.21
C GLY A 211 -4.17 -10.57 6.55
N ALA A 212 -4.76 -9.40 6.78
CA ALA A 212 -5.93 -8.96 6.04
C ALA A 212 -5.62 -8.74 4.55
N THR A 213 -6.62 -8.91 3.68
CA THR A 213 -6.46 -8.77 2.23
C THR A 213 -7.38 -7.70 1.65
N LEU A 214 -6.80 -6.81 0.85
CA LEU A 214 -7.51 -5.93 -0.09
C LEU A 214 -7.27 -6.42 -1.51
N SER A 215 -8.33 -6.71 -2.25
CA SER A 215 -8.25 -7.19 -3.62
C SER A 215 -9.03 -6.33 -4.59
N ALA A 216 -8.45 -6.11 -5.76
CA ALA A 216 -9.07 -5.43 -6.89
C ALA A 216 -8.91 -6.27 -8.17
N GLY A 217 -10.00 -6.48 -8.91
CA GLY A 217 -9.93 -7.01 -10.27
C GLY A 217 -9.42 -5.98 -11.29
N GLY A 218 -9.57 -4.69 -10.97
CA GLY A 218 -8.92 -3.56 -11.64
C GLY A 218 -7.57 -3.20 -11.00
N ALA A 219 -7.30 -1.91 -10.88
CA ALA A 219 -6.11 -1.39 -10.20
C ALA A 219 -6.42 -1.02 -8.74
N ILE A 220 -5.42 -1.11 -7.87
CA ILE A 220 -5.39 -0.46 -6.56
C ILE A 220 -4.59 0.83 -6.75
N ASP A 221 -5.28 1.96 -6.81
CA ASP A 221 -4.68 3.26 -7.06
C ASP A 221 -4.60 4.05 -5.75
N VAL A 222 -3.37 4.26 -5.26
CA VAL A 222 -3.09 5.13 -4.11
C VAL A 222 -2.80 6.53 -4.66
N GLY A 223 -3.78 7.43 -4.59
CA GLY A 223 -3.66 8.80 -5.06
C GLY A 223 -2.73 9.65 -4.19
N SER A 224 -2.44 10.89 -4.57
CA SER A 224 -1.52 11.78 -3.83
C SER A 224 -1.94 12.12 -2.40
N GLY A 225 -3.23 12.00 -2.08
CA GLY A 225 -3.75 12.09 -0.71
C GLY A 225 -4.03 10.73 -0.06
N GLY A 226 -3.65 9.64 -0.72
CA GLY A 226 -3.84 8.27 -0.27
C GLY A 226 -2.64 7.75 0.52
N ASP A 227 -2.95 6.94 1.52
CA ASP A 227 -2.00 6.21 2.35
C ASP A 227 -2.47 4.75 2.49
N VAL A 228 -1.56 3.80 2.30
CA VAL A 228 -1.81 2.38 2.54
C VAL A 228 -0.68 1.81 3.38
N PHE A 229 -1.04 1.25 4.54
CA PHE A 229 -0.05 0.73 5.48
C PHE A 229 -0.45 -0.60 6.11
N GLY A 230 0.49 -1.23 6.82
CA GLY A 230 0.29 -2.51 7.51
C GLY A 230 1.01 -3.69 6.86
N ASP A 231 0.87 -4.88 7.45
CA ASP A 231 1.58 -6.12 7.12
C ASP A 231 0.71 -7.15 6.36
N GLY A 232 -0.38 -6.67 5.74
CA GLY A 232 -1.33 -7.50 5.02
C GLY A 232 -0.98 -7.73 3.56
N HIS A 233 -2.03 -7.97 2.76
CA HIS A 233 -1.90 -8.37 1.37
C HIS A 233 -2.73 -7.51 0.43
N LEU A 234 -2.07 -6.98 -0.60
CA LEU A 234 -2.68 -6.30 -1.74
C LEU A 234 -2.74 -7.29 -2.92
N SER A 235 -3.95 -7.64 -3.37
CA SER A 235 -4.16 -8.57 -4.49
C SER A 235 -4.77 -7.84 -5.69
N GLY A 236 -3.91 -7.38 -6.59
CA GLY A 236 -4.22 -6.54 -7.73
C GLY A 236 -2.97 -5.76 -8.17
N ASN A 237 -3.03 -5.14 -9.35
CA ASN A 237 -1.95 -4.24 -9.76
C ASN A 237 -2.04 -2.94 -8.96
N VAL A 238 -0.94 -2.50 -8.38
CA VAL A 238 -0.85 -1.33 -7.50
C VAL A 238 -0.18 -0.17 -8.24
N THR A 239 -0.80 1.01 -8.20
CA THR A 239 -0.19 2.28 -8.61
C THR A 239 -0.05 3.18 -7.39
N ASN A 240 1.17 3.48 -6.97
CA ASN A 240 1.46 4.39 -5.87
C ASN A 240 1.77 5.81 -6.36
N GLY A 241 0.85 6.73 -6.13
CA GLY A 241 1.05 8.18 -6.23
C GLY A 241 0.97 8.92 -4.90
N GLY A 242 0.72 8.22 -3.81
CA GLY A 242 0.66 8.74 -2.44
C GLY A 242 1.74 8.12 -1.57
N LEU A 243 1.33 7.55 -0.43
CA LEU A 243 2.21 6.93 0.55
C LEU A 243 1.88 5.44 0.68
N ILE A 244 2.91 4.60 0.70
CA ILE A 244 2.80 3.20 1.09
C ILE A 244 3.84 2.91 2.19
N GLU A 245 3.38 2.35 3.30
CA GLU A 245 4.15 2.02 4.49
C GLU A 245 3.96 0.55 4.87
N PRO A 246 4.85 -0.38 4.48
CA PRO A 246 4.81 -1.73 5.02
C PRO A 246 4.88 -1.72 6.55
N GLY A 247 3.93 -2.40 7.20
CA GLY A 247 3.83 -2.50 8.65
C GLY A 247 3.20 -1.30 9.38
N SER A 248 3.01 -1.47 10.70
CA SER A 248 2.65 -0.41 11.66
C SER A 248 3.80 -0.24 12.67
N GLY A 249 5.01 -0.09 12.13
CA GLY A 249 6.26 -0.47 12.79
C GLY A 249 7.12 -1.18 11.75
N VAL A 250 7.78 -2.27 12.16
CA VAL A 250 8.42 -3.19 11.21
C VAL A 250 7.39 -4.20 10.67
N GLY A 251 7.32 -4.43 9.36
CA GLY A 251 6.43 -5.40 8.73
C GLY A 251 6.74 -5.74 7.26
N ASP A 252 6.04 -6.74 6.73
CA ASP A 252 6.11 -7.13 5.32
C ASP A 252 4.76 -6.86 4.67
N LEU A 253 4.73 -6.03 3.61
CA LEU A 253 3.54 -5.82 2.80
C LEU A 253 3.69 -6.61 1.50
N ALA A 254 2.75 -7.52 1.26
CA ALA A 254 2.78 -8.38 0.09
C ALA A 254 1.84 -7.88 -1.01
N VAL A 255 2.34 -7.83 -2.25
CA VAL A 255 1.57 -7.51 -3.46
C VAL A 255 1.53 -8.72 -4.39
N THR A 256 0.31 -9.24 -4.63
CA THR A 256 0.04 -10.16 -5.75
C THR A 256 -0.46 -9.37 -6.94
N GLY A 257 0.43 -9.14 -7.91
CA GLY A 257 0.27 -8.20 -9.00
C GLY A 257 1.56 -7.42 -9.26
N SER A 258 1.48 -6.46 -10.18
CA SER A 258 2.59 -5.53 -10.44
C SER A 258 2.49 -4.29 -9.55
N PHE A 259 3.62 -3.69 -9.20
CA PHE A 259 3.69 -2.47 -8.40
C PHE A 259 4.38 -1.38 -9.21
N GLN A 260 3.70 -0.26 -9.41
CA GLN A 260 4.29 0.94 -10.00
C GLN A 260 4.29 2.06 -8.96
N GLN A 261 5.47 2.59 -8.64
CA GLN A 261 5.58 3.85 -7.94
C GLN A 261 5.75 4.98 -8.94
N SER A 262 4.83 5.95 -8.91
CA SER A 262 4.92 7.15 -9.74
C SER A 262 5.91 8.16 -9.17
N SER A 263 6.20 9.24 -9.91
CA SER A 263 7.08 10.31 -9.46
C SER A 263 6.56 11.11 -8.26
N LEU A 264 5.27 10.98 -7.92
CA LEU A 264 4.66 11.59 -6.74
C LEU A 264 4.64 10.63 -5.53
N GLY A 265 4.78 9.33 -5.78
CA GLY A 265 4.67 8.31 -4.78
C GLY A 265 5.88 8.25 -3.85
N THR A 266 5.62 7.84 -2.62
CA THR A 266 6.61 7.56 -1.59
C THR A 266 6.43 6.13 -1.09
N LEU A 267 7.51 5.36 -1.10
CA LEU A 267 7.63 4.12 -0.35
C LEU A 267 8.37 4.47 0.94
N GLN A 268 7.69 4.35 2.06
CA GLN A 268 8.26 4.62 3.37
C GLN A 268 8.50 3.31 4.13
N LEU A 269 9.70 3.16 4.65
CA LEU A 269 10.18 1.94 5.29
C LEU A 269 10.83 2.26 6.63
N GLN A 270 10.91 1.28 7.49
CA GLN A 270 11.45 1.37 8.83
C GLN A 270 12.49 0.28 9.07
N LEU A 271 13.64 0.66 9.62
CA LEU A 271 14.70 -0.27 10.00
C LEU A 271 14.76 -0.37 11.52
N GLY A 272 14.38 -1.52 12.08
CA GLY A 272 14.44 -1.81 13.51
C GLY A 272 15.66 -2.63 13.94
N GLY A 273 16.21 -3.43 13.03
CA GLY A 273 17.34 -4.34 13.25
C GLY A 273 17.94 -4.80 11.93
N ARG A 274 18.79 -5.84 11.97
CA ARG A 274 19.56 -6.35 10.81
C ARG A 274 19.05 -7.70 10.30
N GLY A 275 18.31 -8.42 11.14
CA GLY A 275 17.76 -9.73 10.81
C GLY A 275 16.51 -9.62 9.94
N ALA A 276 16.17 -10.73 9.28
CA ALA A 276 14.90 -10.86 8.58
C ALA A 276 13.73 -10.60 9.54
N GLY A 277 12.77 -9.78 9.11
CA GLY A 277 11.62 -9.36 9.93
C GLY A 277 11.96 -8.30 10.98
N GLU A 278 13.17 -7.74 10.99
CA GLU A 278 13.54 -6.59 11.83
C GLU A 278 13.57 -5.27 11.04
N PHE A 279 13.18 -5.28 9.77
CA PHE A 279 13.00 -4.10 8.94
C PHE A 279 11.87 -4.32 7.93
N ASP A 280 11.33 -3.23 7.40
CA ASP A 280 10.22 -3.29 6.46
C ASP A 280 10.63 -3.88 5.11
N THR A 281 9.72 -4.70 4.57
CA THR A 281 9.87 -5.26 3.22
C THR A 281 8.60 -5.04 2.40
N LEU A 282 8.79 -4.70 1.12
CA LEU A 282 7.75 -4.77 0.10
C LEU A 282 8.01 -5.99 -0.79
N THR A 283 7.14 -6.98 -0.72
CA THR A 283 7.28 -8.22 -1.49
C THR A 283 6.28 -8.23 -2.65
N VAL A 284 6.77 -8.28 -3.89
CA VAL A 284 5.94 -8.20 -5.10
C VAL A 284 6.11 -9.47 -5.94
N ASP A 285 5.01 -10.16 -6.27
CA ASP A 285 5.07 -11.34 -7.14
C ASP A 285 5.06 -11.00 -8.64
N GLY A 286 4.74 -9.77 -9.02
CA GLY A 286 4.84 -9.25 -10.39
C GLY A 286 6.10 -8.41 -10.65
N THR A 287 5.98 -7.48 -11.59
CA THR A 287 7.04 -6.50 -11.90
C THR A 287 6.95 -5.29 -11.00
N VAL A 288 8.09 -4.66 -10.73
CA VAL A 288 8.19 -3.37 -10.02
C VAL A 288 8.74 -2.30 -10.96
N ASP A 289 8.09 -1.14 -11.01
CA ASP A 289 8.57 0.06 -11.69
C ASP A 289 8.70 1.22 -10.69
N LEU A 290 9.92 1.71 -10.46
CA LEU A 290 10.23 2.69 -9.42
C LEU A 290 10.43 4.10 -9.97
N ALA A 291 9.85 5.07 -9.25
CA ALA A 291 10.12 6.49 -9.36
C ALA A 291 9.89 7.15 -7.99
N GLY A 292 9.95 8.48 -7.95
CA GLY A 292 9.54 9.24 -6.76
C GLY A 292 10.53 9.06 -5.61
N THR A 293 9.99 8.88 -4.40
CA THR A 293 10.77 8.95 -3.16
C THR A 293 10.88 7.59 -2.46
N LEU A 294 12.10 7.28 -2.00
CA LEU A 294 12.35 6.30 -0.94
C LEU A 294 12.53 7.06 0.37
N ALA A 295 11.65 6.82 1.34
CA ALA A 295 11.76 7.34 2.69
C ALA A 295 12.11 6.21 3.65
N VAL A 296 13.08 6.42 4.54
CA VAL A 296 13.51 5.42 5.51
C VAL A 296 13.59 6.06 6.89
N GLY A 297 12.94 5.43 7.85
CA GLY A 297 13.01 5.73 9.28
C GLY A 297 13.78 4.65 10.05
N LEU A 298 14.18 4.98 11.28
CA LEU A 298 14.65 3.98 12.23
C LEU A 298 13.54 3.68 13.22
N PHE A 299 13.35 2.41 13.55
CA PHE A 299 12.37 1.94 14.52
C PHE A 299 13.06 1.35 15.75
N ASP A 300 12.48 1.52 16.93
CA ASP A 300 13.01 0.93 18.17
C ASP A 300 12.23 -0.34 18.51
N LEU A 301 12.86 -1.50 18.34
CA LEU A 301 12.31 -2.81 18.72
C LEU A 301 12.36 -3.09 20.23
N GLY A 302 12.69 -2.09 21.05
CA GLY A 302 12.87 -2.17 22.51
C GLY A 302 14.32 -2.25 22.97
N GLY A 303 15.28 -2.23 22.04
CA GLY A 303 16.72 -2.27 22.28
C GLY A 303 17.43 -0.92 22.09
N GLY A 304 16.69 0.13 21.73
CA GLY A 304 17.21 1.38 21.19
C GLY A 304 17.19 1.39 19.66
N LEU A 305 17.26 2.60 19.08
CA LEU A 305 17.32 2.76 17.62
C LEU A 305 18.54 2.04 17.04
N LEU A 306 18.32 1.37 15.90
CA LEU A 306 19.39 0.79 15.10
C LEU A 306 20.45 1.85 14.80
N ALA A 307 21.72 1.53 15.08
CA ALA A 307 22.86 2.28 14.60
C ALA A 307 23.52 1.48 13.45
N PRO A 308 23.25 1.82 12.17
CA PRO A 308 23.85 1.11 11.05
C PRO A 308 25.39 1.17 11.09
N GLN A 309 26.01 0.07 10.69
CA GLN A 309 27.44 -0.19 10.62
C GLN A 309 27.83 -0.37 9.15
N PRO A 310 29.10 -0.15 8.77
CA PRO A 310 29.56 -0.50 7.43
C PRO A 310 29.28 -1.98 7.11
N GLY A 311 28.73 -2.23 5.93
CA GLY A 311 28.38 -3.57 5.45
C GLY A 311 26.99 -4.06 5.88
N ASP A 312 26.25 -3.27 6.68
CA ASP A 312 24.84 -3.57 6.92
C ASP A 312 24.06 -3.40 5.62
N ALA A 313 23.30 -4.44 5.24
CA ALA A 313 22.50 -4.47 4.02
C ALA A 313 21.07 -4.93 4.33
N PHE A 314 20.10 -4.22 3.77
CA PHE A 314 18.66 -4.42 3.97
C PHE A 314 18.02 -4.66 2.60
N GLU A 315 17.55 -5.87 2.33
CA GLU A 315 16.76 -6.18 1.12
C GLU A 315 15.33 -5.67 1.33
N ILE A 316 15.10 -4.42 0.95
CA ILE A 316 13.88 -3.67 1.26
C ILE A 316 12.72 -3.95 0.29
N LEU A 317 13.03 -4.50 -0.88
CA LEU A 317 12.03 -4.79 -1.91
C LEU A 317 12.46 -6.02 -2.70
N THR A 318 11.51 -6.92 -2.96
CA THR A 318 11.69 -8.05 -3.89
C THR A 318 10.58 -8.06 -4.95
N ALA A 319 10.93 -8.48 -6.17
CA ALA A 319 10.01 -8.53 -7.31
C ALA A 319 10.30 -9.76 -8.17
N THR A 320 9.39 -10.74 -8.25
CA THR A 320 9.67 -11.95 -9.05
C THR A 320 9.63 -11.71 -10.56
N GLY A 321 8.84 -10.72 -11.01
CA GLY A 321 8.80 -10.25 -12.39
C GLY A 321 9.94 -9.29 -12.77
N GLY A 322 10.74 -8.85 -11.79
CA GLY A 322 11.89 -7.97 -11.95
C GLY A 322 11.62 -6.52 -11.57
N VAL A 323 12.71 -5.77 -11.34
CA VAL A 323 12.72 -4.35 -10.97
C VAL A 323 13.19 -3.50 -12.14
N SER A 324 12.43 -2.46 -12.47
CA SER A 324 12.79 -1.38 -13.39
C SER A 324 12.61 -0.01 -12.74
N GLY A 325 13.14 1.02 -13.37
CA GLY A 325 13.15 2.36 -12.79
C GLY A 325 14.04 2.46 -11.55
N THR A 326 14.08 3.64 -10.94
CA THR A 326 14.89 3.94 -9.76
C THR A 326 14.19 5.00 -8.93
N PHE A 327 14.42 5.03 -7.62
CA PHE A 327 14.01 6.19 -6.83
C PHE A 327 14.80 7.42 -7.28
N THR A 328 14.15 8.59 -7.23
CA THR A 328 14.71 9.87 -7.69
C THR A 328 14.93 10.86 -6.55
N SER A 329 14.44 10.52 -5.35
CA SER A 329 14.56 11.33 -4.14
C SER A 329 14.66 10.41 -2.94
N PHE A 330 15.44 10.83 -1.95
CA PHE A 330 15.78 10.02 -0.79
C PHE A 330 15.58 10.83 0.49
N SER A 331 14.82 10.29 1.43
CA SER A 331 14.69 10.80 2.80
C SER A 331 15.19 9.73 3.75
N LEU A 332 16.49 9.72 4.02
CA LEU A 332 17.16 8.65 4.76
C LEU A 332 17.61 9.13 6.15
N PRO A 333 17.68 8.24 7.15
CA PRO A 333 18.12 8.63 8.48
C PRO A 333 19.62 8.95 8.47
N GLY A 334 20.03 9.87 9.34
CA GLY A 334 21.45 10.22 9.48
C GLY A 334 22.28 9.04 9.98
N LEU A 335 23.46 8.85 9.39
CA LEU A 335 24.42 7.82 9.79
C LEU A 335 25.54 8.39 10.67
N THR A 336 26.28 7.49 11.32
CA THR A 336 27.55 7.83 11.99
C THR A 336 28.49 8.54 10.99
N PRO A 337 29.18 9.63 11.40
CA PRO A 337 30.11 10.31 10.51
C PRO A 337 31.13 9.36 9.88
N GLY A 338 31.29 9.45 8.56
CA GLY A 338 32.17 8.57 7.78
C GLY A 338 31.45 7.41 7.09
N LEU A 339 30.15 7.23 7.32
CA LEU A 339 29.30 6.32 6.56
C LEU A 339 28.39 7.08 5.59
N ALA A 340 27.93 6.38 4.56
CA ALA A 340 26.91 6.81 3.62
C ALA A 340 25.92 5.67 3.35
N TRP A 341 24.72 6.04 2.90
CA TRP A 341 23.78 5.10 2.32
C TRP A 341 24.12 4.86 0.86
N GLN A 342 23.92 3.63 0.41
CA GLN A 342 23.98 3.24 -0.99
C GLN A 342 22.76 2.38 -1.33
N VAL A 343 22.19 2.59 -2.52
CA VAL A 343 21.03 1.83 -3.00
C VAL A 343 21.45 1.01 -4.21
N HIS A 344 21.33 -0.30 -4.10
CA HIS A 344 21.59 -1.25 -5.18
C HIS A 344 20.29 -1.72 -5.80
N TYR A 345 20.14 -1.46 -7.09
CA TYR A 345 19.05 -1.98 -7.92
C TYR A 345 19.54 -3.24 -8.63
N LEU A 346 19.08 -4.39 -8.15
CA LEU A 346 19.33 -5.70 -8.73
C LEU A 346 18.17 -6.08 -9.65
N SER A 347 18.32 -7.16 -10.43
CA SER A 347 17.28 -7.57 -11.38
C SER A 347 15.93 -7.87 -10.72
N ASN A 348 15.91 -8.31 -9.47
CA ASN A 348 14.72 -8.78 -8.77
C ASN A 348 14.61 -8.25 -7.33
N SER A 349 15.50 -7.35 -6.90
CA SER A 349 15.43 -6.75 -5.58
C SER A 349 16.09 -5.38 -5.52
N VAL A 350 15.75 -4.63 -4.48
CA VAL A 350 16.45 -3.40 -4.10
C VAL A 350 17.04 -3.59 -2.72
N VAL A 351 18.32 -3.29 -2.59
CA VAL A 351 19.07 -3.39 -1.35
C VAL A 351 19.53 -2.00 -0.94
N LEU A 352 19.21 -1.60 0.29
CA LEU A 352 19.74 -0.42 0.94
C LEU A 352 20.92 -0.85 1.83
N ALA A 353 22.08 -0.25 1.67
CA ALA A 353 23.26 -0.59 2.45
C ALA A 353 23.85 0.64 3.14
N ALA A 354 24.23 0.49 4.41
CA ALA A 354 25.08 1.45 5.10
C ALA A 354 26.54 1.04 4.89
N THR A 355 27.33 1.88 4.24
CA THR A 355 28.72 1.55 3.92
C THR A 355 29.64 2.78 3.96
N TYR A 356 30.93 2.59 3.70
CA TYR A 356 31.86 3.68 3.48
C TYR A 356 31.55 4.38 2.15
N PRO A 357 31.60 5.73 2.09
CA PRO A 357 31.38 6.42 0.83
C PRO A 357 32.37 5.97 -0.25
N GLY A 358 31.86 5.36 -1.33
CA GLY A 358 32.65 4.81 -2.42
C GLY A 358 32.98 3.32 -2.32
N ASP A 359 32.55 2.61 -1.29
CA ASP A 359 32.56 1.13 -1.24
C ASP A 359 31.39 0.61 -2.09
N PHE A 360 31.56 0.66 -3.41
CA PHE A 360 30.50 0.41 -4.37
C PHE A 360 30.10 -1.06 -4.47
N ASN A 361 31.01 -1.98 -4.17
CA ASN A 361 30.73 -3.41 -4.16
C ASN A 361 30.25 -3.94 -2.80
N ILE A 362 30.24 -3.09 -1.76
CA ILE A 362 29.77 -3.35 -0.39
C ILE A 362 30.56 -4.51 0.26
N ASP A 363 31.87 -4.59 0.02
CA ASP A 363 32.74 -5.59 0.66
C ASP A 363 33.39 -5.09 1.95
N GLY A 364 33.09 -3.85 2.35
CA GLY A 364 33.54 -3.21 3.57
C GLY A 364 34.87 -2.49 3.44
N VAL A 365 35.45 -2.40 2.23
CA VAL A 365 36.66 -1.62 1.95
C VAL A 365 36.46 -0.73 0.73
N VAL A 366 37.16 0.41 0.68
CA VAL A 366 37.16 1.28 -0.51
C VAL A 366 38.46 1.09 -1.27
N ASP A 367 38.47 0.27 -2.33
CA ASP A 367 39.66 -0.11 -3.07
C ASP A 367 39.46 -0.16 -4.60
N GLY A 368 40.34 -0.90 -5.30
CA GLY A 368 40.30 -1.02 -6.76
C GLY A 368 39.11 -1.83 -7.30
N ALA A 369 38.49 -2.69 -6.48
CA ALA A 369 37.31 -3.44 -6.85
C ALA A 369 36.09 -2.51 -7.02
N ASP A 370 35.95 -1.51 -6.16
CA ASP A 370 34.90 -0.48 -6.26
C ASP A 370 35.03 0.34 -7.52
N LEU A 371 36.26 0.71 -7.91
CA LEU A 371 36.49 1.39 -9.17
C LEU A 371 36.03 0.51 -10.35
N GLY A 372 36.27 -0.79 -10.27
CA GLY A 372 35.79 -1.75 -11.25
C GLY A 372 34.27 -1.82 -11.32
N GLN A 373 33.57 -1.69 -10.18
CA GLN A 373 32.11 -1.60 -10.12
C GLN A 373 31.60 -0.28 -10.73
N TRP A 374 32.14 0.86 -10.30
CA TRP A 374 31.78 2.17 -10.85
C TRP A 374 31.99 2.27 -12.37
N GLN A 375 33.06 1.66 -12.90
CA GLN A 375 33.30 1.63 -14.35
C GLN A 375 32.22 0.87 -15.12
N GLN A 376 31.60 -0.14 -14.51
CA GLN A 376 30.49 -0.88 -15.12
C GLN A 376 29.18 -0.09 -15.04
N ASP A 377 28.99 0.67 -13.97
CA ASP A 377 27.78 1.44 -13.72
C ASP A 377 27.77 2.80 -14.42
N TYR A 378 28.93 3.36 -14.77
CA TYR A 378 29.07 4.71 -15.33
C TYR A 378 28.16 4.95 -16.55
N GLY A 379 27.14 5.80 -16.37
CA GLY A 379 26.16 6.12 -17.40
C GLY A 379 25.19 4.98 -17.77
N VAL A 380 25.19 3.88 -17.01
CA VAL A 380 24.36 2.68 -17.22
C VAL A 380 23.36 2.49 -16.10
N SER A 381 23.78 2.59 -14.85
CA SER A 381 22.96 2.41 -13.65
C SER A 381 23.36 3.42 -12.57
N PRO A 382 22.55 3.60 -11.51
CA PRO A 382 22.96 4.36 -10.33
C PRO A 382 23.52 3.47 -9.21
N ASN A 383 23.91 2.21 -9.47
CA ASN A 383 24.36 1.33 -8.40
C ASN A 383 25.67 1.80 -7.73
N SER A 384 26.44 2.67 -8.40
CA SER A 384 27.60 3.36 -7.84
C SER A 384 27.33 4.86 -7.60
N ASP A 385 26.10 5.22 -7.24
CA ASP A 385 25.69 6.58 -6.86
C ASP A 385 26.01 6.87 -5.38
N ALA A 386 27.13 7.57 -5.14
CA ALA A 386 27.60 7.90 -3.80
C ALA A 386 27.08 9.25 -3.28
N ASN A 387 26.48 10.08 -4.14
CA ASN A 387 25.92 11.38 -3.76
C ASN A 387 24.38 11.40 -3.74
N LEU A 388 23.74 10.29 -4.10
CA LEU A 388 22.30 10.09 -4.21
C LEU A 388 21.63 11.04 -5.22
N ASP A 389 22.29 11.29 -6.36
CA ASP A 389 21.76 12.09 -7.48
C ASP A 389 21.08 11.27 -8.59
N ALA A 390 20.89 9.97 -8.34
CA ALA A 390 20.33 8.96 -9.23
C ALA A 390 21.16 8.68 -10.50
N ALA A 391 22.48 8.92 -10.47
CA ALA A 391 23.36 8.57 -11.58
C ALA A 391 24.79 8.24 -11.13
N SER A 392 25.37 7.12 -11.60
CA SER A 392 26.80 6.86 -11.44
C SER A 392 27.63 7.67 -12.44
N ASN A 393 28.32 8.68 -11.93
CA ASN A 393 29.01 9.68 -12.73
C ASN A 393 30.35 10.15 -12.09
N GLY A 394 30.93 11.24 -12.62
CA GLY A 394 32.23 11.74 -12.18
C GLY A 394 32.24 12.29 -10.74
N ALA A 395 31.08 12.71 -10.23
CA ALA A 395 30.92 13.13 -8.84
C ALA A 395 31.16 11.95 -7.87
N ASP A 396 30.64 10.77 -8.21
CA ASP A 396 30.77 9.54 -7.41
C ASP A 396 32.19 9.02 -7.43
N PHE A 397 32.83 9.06 -8.60
CA PHE A 397 34.24 8.74 -8.72
C PHE A 397 35.12 9.61 -7.81
N LEU A 398 34.82 10.91 -7.71
CA LEU A 398 35.55 11.81 -6.80
C LEU A 398 35.27 11.49 -5.32
N ILE A 399 34.11 10.93 -4.99
CA ILE A 399 33.83 10.42 -3.64
C ILE A 399 34.68 9.18 -3.37
N TRP A 400 34.70 8.19 -4.27
CA TRP A 400 35.58 7.04 -4.16
C TRP A 400 37.06 7.44 -4.01
N GLN A 401 37.57 8.34 -4.86
CA GLN A 401 38.96 8.80 -4.79
C GLN A 401 39.36 9.40 -3.44
N ARG A 402 38.44 10.14 -2.80
CA ARG A 402 38.69 10.78 -1.50
C ARG A 402 38.68 9.78 -0.33
N ASN A 403 38.04 8.64 -0.53
CA ASN A 403 37.84 7.63 0.50
C ASN A 403 38.65 6.35 0.26
N TYR A 404 39.45 6.29 -0.81
CA TYR A 404 40.30 5.15 -1.11
C TYR A 404 41.18 4.74 0.08
N GLY A 405 41.13 3.46 0.44
CA GLY A 405 41.81 2.86 1.58
C GLY A 405 41.02 2.88 2.89
N LEU A 406 39.80 3.43 2.93
CA LEU A 406 38.90 3.23 4.08
C LEU A 406 38.49 1.75 4.19
N GLY A 407 38.22 1.30 5.42
CA GLY A 407 37.89 -0.10 5.72
C GLY A 407 39.07 -1.06 5.66
N ALA A 408 40.13 -0.74 4.92
CA ALA A 408 41.31 -1.57 4.82
C ALA A 408 41.96 -1.79 6.20
N SER A 409 42.12 -3.05 6.59
CA SER A 409 42.93 -3.40 7.75
C SER A 409 44.35 -2.89 7.55
N SER A 410 44.93 -2.27 8.58
CA SER A 410 46.30 -1.79 8.54
C SER A 410 47.24 -2.96 8.22
N VAL A 411 47.73 -3.00 6.98
CA VAL A 411 48.85 -3.87 6.63
C VAL A 411 50.01 -3.37 7.47
N THR A 412 50.41 -4.12 8.50
CA THR A 412 51.63 -3.81 9.25
C THR A 412 52.73 -3.61 8.22
N ALA A 413 53.30 -2.40 8.16
CA ALA A 413 54.38 -2.10 7.25
C ALA A 413 55.41 -3.23 7.34
N ILE A 414 55.65 -3.93 6.24
CA ILE A 414 56.74 -4.90 6.15
C ILE A 414 57.99 -4.14 6.60
N PRO A 415 58.73 -4.57 7.64
CA PRO A 415 59.93 -3.89 8.07
C PRO A 415 60.84 -3.76 6.85
N GLU A 416 61.05 -2.53 6.40
CA GLU A 416 62.01 -2.25 5.36
C GLU A 416 63.34 -2.82 5.82
N ILE A 417 63.84 -3.84 5.10
CA ILE A 417 65.19 -4.33 5.36
C ILE A 417 66.09 -3.10 5.21
N PRO A 418 66.78 -2.65 6.27
CA PRO A 418 67.55 -1.43 6.19
C PRO A 418 68.51 -1.58 5.01
N SER A 419 68.57 -0.55 4.17
CA SER A 419 69.32 -0.51 2.91
C SER A 419 70.79 -0.91 3.05
N ALA A 420 71.31 -0.94 4.29
CA ALA A 420 72.58 -1.54 4.67
C ALA A 420 72.74 -3.02 4.28
N SER A 421 71.65 -3.79 4.19
CA SER A 421 71.70 -5.24 3.90
C SER A 421 71.87 -5.54 2.41
N LEU A 422 71.37 -4.66 1.51
CA LEU A 422 71.65 -4.76 0.06
C LEU A 422 73.06 -4.26 -0.28
N SER A 423 73.63 -3.34 0.50
CA SER A 423 75.00 -2.85 0.32
C SER A 423 76.06 -3.92 0.62
N LEU A 424 75.78 -4.85 1.55
CA LEU A 424 76.70 -5.93 1.92
C LEU A 424 76.79 -7.04 0.86
N ILE A 425 75.74 -7.29 0.08
CA ILE A 425 75.76 -8.25 -1.03
C ILE A 425 76.50 -7.67 -2.25
N GLY A 426 76.38 -6.35 -2.49
CA GLY A 426 77.10 -5.66 -3.57
C GLY A 426 78.62 -5.59 -3.37
N VAL A 427 79.10 -5.39 -2.14
CA VAL A 427 80.55 -5.30 -1.85
C VAL A 427 81.23 -6.67 -1.84
N ALA A 428 80.53 -7.74 -1.46
CA ALA A 428 81.06 -9.11 -1.52
C ALA A 428 81.30 -9.61 -2.95
N LEU A 429 80.47 -9.19 -3.92
CA LEU A 429 80.63 -9.55 -5.33
C LEU A 429 81.75 -8.76 -6.05
N LEU A 430 82.06 -7.55 -5.58
CA LEU A 430 83.17 -6.76 -6.14
C LEU A 430 84.55 -7.31 -5.72
N TRP A 431 84.66 -7.87 -4.52
CA TRP A 431 85.92 -8.47 -4.02
C TRP A 431 86.27 -9.80 -4.70
N LEU A 432 85.29 -10.57 -5.18
CA LEU A 432 85.52 -11.82 -5.92
C LEU A 432 85.97 -11.58 -7.38
N ALA A 433 85.68 -10.42 -7.97
CA ALA A 433 86.18 -10.03 -9.30
C ALA A 433 87.60 -9.42 -9.27
N LEU A 434 88.00 -8.86 -8.11
CA LEU A 434 89.33 -8.33 -7.74
C LEU A 434 90.52 -9.32 -7.70
N ALA A 435 90.27 -10.62 -7.50
CA ALA A 435 91.34 -11.55 -7.13
C ALA A 435 92.25 -11.92 -8.32
N PRO A 436 93.57 -11.64 -8.27
CA PRO A 436 94.47 -11.89 -9.39
C PRO A 436 94.70 -13.39 -9.64
N SER A 437 94.50 -13.83 -10.89
CA SER A 437 94.71 -15.21 -11.33
C SER A 437 96.18 -15.61 -11.22
N LYS A 438 96.51 -16.55 -10.33
CA LYS A 438 97.80 -17.27 -10.41
C LYS A 438 97.79 -18.15 -11.65
N ARG A 439 98.52 -17.74 -12.69
CA ARG A 439 98.93 -18.63 -13.79
C ARG A 439 99.82 -19.73 -13.22
N ARG A 440 99.38 -20.98 -13.30
CA ARG A 440 100.27 -22.16 -13.22
C ARG A 440 100.64 -22.54 -14.65
N GLY A 441 101.94 -22.64 -14.89
CA GLY A 441 102.53 -23.20 -16.12
C GLY A 441 102.53 -24.71 -16.12
#